data_AF-A0A0J5J682-F1
#
_entry.id   AF-A0A0J5J682-F1
#
_cell.length_a   1.000
_cell.length_b   1.000
_cell.length_c   1.000
_cell.angle_alpha   90.00
_cell.angle_beta   90.00
_cell.angle_gamma   90.00
#
_symmetry.space_group_name_H-M   'P 1'
#
loop_
_entity.id
_entity.type
_entity.pdbx_description
1 polymer ?
#
loop_
_entity_poly.entity_id
_entity_poly.type
_entity_poly.pdbx_seq_one_letter_code
_entity_poly.pdbx_strand_id
1 'polypeptide(L)'
;MSAILTLAAPLSGLALPLSAVPDPVFAGGMMGAGLAIEPLSSTLLAPCAGEVIQLSATGHALTLRAANGAEVLLHIGIDTVKLGGAGFTPRVATGAQVVCGQPLIEFDIDAIARRAPSLLTVVVVSNSDAMTLSDCAGGPVQAGAAGLLTIRANGVDQASAPAAAAPSCSDSARVAHEGGLHARPSALLQGVARRFDAQLDIEFNGQRANARSVHRADDAGRG
;
A
#
# COMPACT_ATOMS: atom_id res chain seq x y z
N MET A 1 -23.20 -11.31 -5.01
CA MET A 1 -23.06 -9.90 -5.44
C MET A 1 -21.65 -9.45 -5.07
N SER A 2 -20.79 -9.11 -6.03
CA SER A 2 -19.46 -8.55 -5.73
C SER A 2 -19.65 -7.18 -5.06
N ALA A 3 -19.13 -7.00 -3.85
CA ALA A 3 -19.25 -5.75 -3.11
C ALA A 3 -18.44 -4.64 -3.80
N ILE A 4 -19.10 -3.52 -4.11
CA ILE A 4 -18.47 -2.30 -4.61
C ILE A 4 -18.11 -1.43 -3.40
N LEU A 5 -16.89 -0.91 -3.40
CA LEU A 5 -16.37 0.03 -2.41
C LEU A 5 -15.98 1.32 -3.12
N THR A 6 -16.48 2.46 -2.64
CA THR A 6 -16.00 3.77 -3.09
C THR A 6 -15.17 4.39 -1.97
N LEU A 7 -13.93 4.75 -2.28
CA LEU A 7 -13.04 5.43 -1.36
C LEU A 7 -13.39 6.92 -1.28
N ALA A 8 -13.38 7.45 -0.07
CA ALA A 8 -13.28 8.88 0.17
C ALA A 8 -11.84 9.36 0.03
N ALA A 9 -11.65 10.65 -0.26
CA ALA A 9 -10.32 11.24 -0.28
C ALA A 9 -9.72 11.23 1.14
N PRO A 10 -8.55 10.61 1.37
CA PRO A 10 -7.93 10.56 2.69
C PRO A 10 -7.29 11.91 3.06
N LEU A 11 -7.14 12.82 2.10
CA LEU A 11 -6.50 14.12 2.22
C LEU A 11 -7.21 15.14 1.31
N SER A 12 -7.18 16.41 1.70
CA SER A 12 -7.44 17.51 0.77
C SER A 12 -6.18 17.76 -0.05
N GLY A 13 -6.32 18.06 -1.34
CA GLY A 13 -5.17 18.23 -2.20
C GLY A 13 -5.46 18.13 -3.69
N LEU A 14 -4.42 17.89 -4.48
CA LEU A 14 -4.51 17.64 -5.91
C LEU A 14 -4.32 16.14 -6.19
N ALA A 15 -5.36 15.45 -6.65
CA ALA A 15 -5.28 14.07 -7.10
C ALA A 15 -4.60 13.99 -8.48
N LEU A 16 -3.61 13.11 -8.58
CA LEU A 16 -2.71 12.94 -9.72
C LEU A 16 -2.63 11.45 -10.09
N PRO A 17 -2.41 11.11 -11.37
CA PRO A 17 -2.14 9.73 -11.74
C PRO A 17 -0.85 9.23 -11.10
N LEU A 18 -0.74 7.92 -10.84
CA LEU A 18 0.48 7.32 -10.29
C LEU A 18 1.72 7.64 -11.14
N SER A 19 1.57 7.77 -12.46
CA SER A 19 2.67 8.11 -13.36
C SER A 19 3.32 9.47 -13.08
N ALA A 20 2.68 10.35 -12.31
CA ALA A 20 3.25 11.63 -11.87
C ALA A 20 4.12 11.50 -10.60
N VAL A 21 4.09 10.35 -9.93
CA VAL A 21 4.89 10.11 -8.72
C VAL A 21 6.37 9.97 -9.10
N PRO A 22 7.30 10.70 -8.45
CA PRO A 22 8.74 10.65 -8.76
C PRO A 22 9.40 9.41 -8.12
N ASP A 23 8.78 8.25 -8.29
CA ASP A 23 9.29 6.95 -7.86
C ASP A 23 8.85 5.88 -8.86
N PRO A 24 9.77 5.17 -9.52
CA PRO A 24 9.43 4.21 -10.57
C PRO A 24 8.63 3.00 -10.07
N VAL A 25 8.73 2.65 -8.78
CA VAL A 25 7.97 1.53 -8.21
C VAL A 25 6.48 1.90 -8.09
N PHE A 26 6.19 3.11 -7.61
CA PHE A 26 4.81 3.61 -7.57
C PHE A 26 4.29 4.01 -8.96
N ALA A 27 5.09 4.75 -9.74
CA ALA A 27 4.70 5.20 -11.07
C ALA A 27 4.48 4.05 -12.06
N GLY A 28 5.22 2.95 -11.91
CA GLY A 28 5.05 1.73 -12.68
C GLY A 28 3.92 0.82 -12.20
N GLY A 29 3.18 1.19 -11.13
CA GLY A 29 2.10 0.37 -10.57
C GLY A 29 2.58 -0.96 -9.97
N MET A 30 3.87 -1.10 -9.67
CA MET A 30 4.43 -2.34 -9.13
C MET A 30 3.85 -2.70 -7.75
N MET A 31 3.36 -1.67 -7.05
CA MET A 31 2.72 -1.75 -5.73
C MET A 31 1.21 -1.98 -5.79
N GLY A 32 0.65 -2.09 -6.99
CA GLY A 32 -0.78 -2.07 -7.23
C GLY A 32 -1.25 -0.81 -7.94
N ALA A 33 -2.52 -0.83 -8.33
CA ALA A 33 -3.17 0.28 -9.04
C ALA A 33 -3.80 1.29 -8.06
N GLY A 34 -3.90 2.55 -8.50
CA GLY A 34 -4.42 3.64 -7.66
C GLY A 34 -4.06 5.02 -8.21
N LEU A 35 -3.86 5.97 -7.30
CA LEU A 35 -3.51 7.36 -7.60
C LEU A 35 -2.60 7.94 -6.51
N ALA A 36 -2.16 9.19 -6.70
CA ALA A 36 -1.47 9.96 -5.68
C ALA A 36 -2.21 11.27 -5.38
N ILE A 37 -1.98 11.85 -4.21
CA ILE A 37 -2.51 13.15 -3.81
C ILE A 37 -1.33 14.04 -3.38
N GLU A 38 -1.23 15.24 -3.95
CA GLU A 38 -0.40 16.30 -3.39
C GLU A 38 -1.14 16.95 -2.22
N PRO A 39 -0.69 16.74 -0.96
CA PRO A 39 -1.47 17.09 0.21
C PRO A 39 -1.51 18.60 0.47
N LEU A 40 -2.70 19.09 0.82
CA LEU A 40 -2.95 20.42 1.39
C LEU A 40 -3.50 20.35 2.82
N SER A 41 -3.76 19.14 3.33
CA SER A 41 -4.16 18.87 4.72
C SER A 41 -3.14 17.98 5.42
N SER A 42 -2.92 18.20 6.72
CA SER A 42 -1.91 17.53 7.55
C SER A 42 -2.43 16.31 8.32
N THR A 43 -3.64 15.83 8.02
CA THR A 43 -4.24 14.66 8.68
C THR A 43 -4.72 13.68 7.64
N LEU A 44 -4.08 12.52 7.58
CA LEU A 44 -4.50 11.38 6.77
C LEU A 44 -5.72 10.74 7.41
N LEU A 45 -6.85 10.78 6.72
CA LEU A 45 -8.10 10.15 7.14
C LEU A 45 -8.27 8.76 6.54
N ALA A 46 -9.08 7.93 7.18
CA ALA A 46 -9.49 6.65 6.63
C ALA A 46 -10.38 6.86 5.39
N PRO A 47 -9.99 6.36 4.21
CA PRO A 47 -10.78 6.50 2.99
C PRO A 47 -12.02 5.58 2.98
N CYS A 48 -12.08 4.62 3.89
CA CYS A 48 -13.20 3.70 4.06
C CYS A 48 -13.19 3.07 5.46
N ALA A 49 -14.25 2.34 5.81
CA ALA A 49 -14.23 1.49 6.99
C ALA A 49 -13.43 0.20 6.73
N GLY A 50 -12.69 -0.27 7.73
CA GLY A 50 -11.86 -1.46 7.61
C GLY A 50 -10.95 -1.69 8.81
N GLU A 51 -10.05 -2.66 8.66
CA GLU A 51 -9.05 -3.01 9.67
C GLU A 51 -7.67 -2.50 9.26
N VAL A 52 -6.92 -1.90 10.19
CA VAL A 52 -5.50 -1.57 9.98
C VAL A 52 -4.67 -2.85 10.03
N ILE A 53 -4.35 -3.42 8.88
CA ILE A 53 -3.60 -4.68 8.80
C ILE A 53 -2.08 -4.48 8.86
N GLN A 54 -1.60 -3.28 8.56
CA GLN A 54 -0.19 -2.93 8.68
C GLN A 54 -0.06 -1.44 9.02
N LEU A 55 0.84 -1.12 9.95
CA LEU A 55 1.32 0.24 10.23
C LEU A 55 2.85 0.20 10.17
N SER A 56 3.46 1.10 9.39
CA SER A 56 4.92 1.14 9.30
C SER A 56 5.54 1.57 10.63
N ALA A 57 6.72 1.03 10.97
CA ALA A 57 7.39 1.34 12.23
C ALA A 57 7.71 2.84 12.40
N THR A 58 7.92 3.55 11.29
CA THR A 58 8.12 5.01 11.27
C THR A 58 6.82 5.80 11.11
N GLY A 59 5.65 5.15 11.11
CA GLY A 59 4.35 5.83 11.13
C GLY A 59 3.96 6.59 9.85
N HIS A 60 4.75 6.51 8.78
CA HIS A 60 4.51 7.25 7.52
C HIS A 60 3.53 6.55 6.56
N ALA A 61 3.21 5.28 6.81
CA ALA A 61 2.38 4.48 5.93
C ALA A 61 1.59 3.43 6.70
N LEU A 62 0.40 3.10 6.20
CA LEU A 62 -0.43 2.02 6.73
C LEU A 62 -1.23 1.38 5.60
N THR A 63 -1.73 0.17 5.84
CA THR A 63 -2.72 -0.45 4.96
C THR A 63 -4.00 -0.80 5.70
N LEU A 64 -5.11 -0.48 5.07
CA LEU A 64 -6.44 -0.92 5.49
C LEU A 64 -6.90 -2.12 4.68
N ARG A 65 -7.49 -3.11 5.34
CA ARG A 65 -8.31 -4.14 4.69
C ARG A 65 -9.78 -3.78 4.81
N ALA A 66 -10.43 -3.55 3.69
CA ALA A 66 -11.85 -3.25 3.63
C ALA A 66 -12.69 -4.54 3.58
N ALA A 67 -14.00 -4.41 3.87
CA ALA A 67 -14.93 -5.55 3.89
C ALA A 67 -15.07 -6.28 2.54
N ASN A 68 -14.81 -5.61 1.41
CA ASN A 68 -14.80 -6.23 0.09
C ASN A 68 -13.48 -6.96 -0.23
N GLY A 69 -12.54 -7.02 0.72
CA GLY A 69 -11.23 -7.65 0.57
C GLY A 69 -10.15 -6.77 -0.04
N ALA A 70 -10.45 -5.52 -0.42
CA ALA A 70 -9.43 -4.60 -0.93
C ALA A 70 -8.43 -4.24 0.17
N GLU A 71 -7.14 -4.29 -0.18
CA GLU A 71 -6.04 -3.85 0.69
C GLU A 71 -5.54 -2.49 0.18
N VAL A 72 -5.88 -1.42 0.91
CA VAL A 72 -5.62 -0.03 0.52
C VAL A 72 -4.41 0.51 1.28
N LEU A 73 -3.27 0.57 0.60
CA LEU A 73 -2.05 1.19 1.10
C LEU A 73 -2.14 2.71 0.98
N LEU A 74 -1.91 3.39 2.11
CA LEU A 74 -1.75 4.82 2.23
C LEU A 74 -0.30 5.11 2.62
N HIS A 75 0.47 5.74 1.73
CA HIS A 75 1.90 5.99 1.93
C HIS A 75 2.20 7.49 1.79
N ILE A 76 2.53 8.17 2.89
CA ILE A 76 2.75 9.61 2.92
C ILE A 76 4.15 9.93 2.42
N GLY A 77 4.24 10.65 1.29
CA GLY A 77 5.50 11.07 0.66
C GLY A 77 6.31 9.92 0.08
N ILE A 78 7.47 10.25 -0.51
CA ILE A 78 8.40 9.30 -1.13
C ILE A 78 9.67 9.23 -0.29
N ASP A 79 10.20 8.01 -0.10
CA ASP A 79 11.39 7.72 0.73
C ASP A 79 11.30 8.24 2.19
N THR A 80 10.10 8.51 2.68
CA THR A 80 9.83 9.07 4.03
C THR A 80 10.18 8.12 5.16
N VAL A 81 10.38 6.84 4.88
CA VAL A 81 10.98 5.88 5.81
C VAL A 81 12.34 6.38 6.36
N LYS A 82 13.12 7.09 5.54
CA LYS A 82 14.43 7.66 5.92
C LYS A 82 14.33 8.76 6.99
N LEU A 83 13.13 9.29 7.24
CA LEU A 83 12.90 10.30 8.27
C LEU A 83 12.87 9.70 9.69
N GLY A 84 12.87 8.37 9.83
CA GLY A 84 12.92 7.70 11.13
C GLY A 84 11.72 7.99 12.03
N GLY A 85 10.57 8.32 11.43
CA GLY A 85 9.33 8.68 12.14
C GLY A 85 9.20 10.16 12.51
N ALA A 86 10.22 10.97 12.29
CA ALA A 86 10.13 12.40 12.51
C ALA A 86 9.11 13.04 11.55
N GLY A 87 8.12 13.73 12.11
CA GLY A 87 7.05 14.39 11.38
C GLY A 87 5.78 13.56 11.22
N PHE A 88 5.70 12.36 11.81
CA PHE A 88 4.51 11.50 11.76
C PHE A 88 4.00 11.19 13.18
N THR A 89 2.68 11.28 13.36
CA THR A 89 1.99 10.95 14.61
C THR A 89 0.82 10.00 14.30
N PRO A 90 1.04 8.68 14.37
CA PRO A 90 -0.04 7.70 14.22
C PRO A 90 -1.10 7.87 15.30
N ARG A 91 -2.37 7.80 14.91
CA ARG A 91 -3.55 7.87 15.79
C ARG A 91 -4.22 6.50 15.97
N VAL A 92 -3.73 5.49 15.27
CA VAL A 92 -4.22 4.11 15.27
C VAL A 92 -3.06 3.13 15.42
N ALA A 93 -3.37 1.87 15.71
CA ALA A 93 -2.41 0.78 15.77
C ALA A 93 -2.85 -0.37 14.85
N THR A 94 -1.93 -1.27 14.51
CA THR A 94 -2.25 -2.51 13.81
C THR A 94 -3.34 -3.30 14.56
N GLY A 95 -4.30 -3.86 13.82
CA GLY A 95 -5.48 -4.55 14.34
C GLY A 95 -6.65 -3.64 14.70
N ALA A 96 -6.49 -2.31 14.65
CA ALA A 96 -7.59 -1.38 14.93
C ALA A 96 -8.65 -1.41 13.83
N GLN A 97 -9.92 -1.42 14.24
CA GLN A 97 -11.06 -1.16 13.35
C GLN A 97 -11.26 0.35 13.22
N VAL A 98 -11.46 0.82 11.98
CA VAL A 98 -11.63 2.24 11.67
C VAL A 98 -12.89 2.46 10.83
N VAL A 99 -13.46 3.65 10.95
CA VAL A 99 -14.58 4.11 10.11
C VAL A 99 -14.10 5.17 9.11
N CYS A 100 -14.81 5.31 7.99
CA CYS A 100 -14.50 6.35 6.99
C CYS A 100 -14.42 7.74 7.64
N GLY A 101 -13.40 8.51 7.28
CA GLY A 101 -13.14 9.85 7.82
C GLY A 101 -12.42 9.88 9.17
N GLN A 102 -12.17 8.74 9.81
CA GLN A 102 -11.42 8.69 11.07
C GLN A 102 -9.95 9.13 10.85
N PRO A 103 -9.37 9.98 11.70
CA PRO A 103 -7.95 10.30 11.66
C PRO A 103 -7.08 9.06 11.87
N LEU A 104 -6.12 8.85 10.96
CA LEU A 104 -5.19 7.72 11.00
C LEU A 104 -3.76 8.16 11.35
N ILE A 105 -3.25 9.16 10.64
CA ILE A 105 -1.90 9.70 10.84
C ILE A 105 -1.98 11.21 10.72
N GLU A 106 -1.51 11.92 11.73
CA GLU A 106 -1.19 13.35 11.59
C GLU A 106 0.26 13.49 11.16
N PHE A 107 0.55 14.48 10.32
CA PHE A 107 1.91 14.68 9.83
C PHE A 107 2.23 16.16 9.59
N ASP A 108 3.50 16.50 9.76
CA ASP A 108 4.01 17.86 9.55
C ASP A 108 4.45 18.01 8.09
N ILE A 109 3.59 18.63 7.28
CA ILE A 109 3.82 18.92 5.86
C ILE A 109 5.16 19.64 5.67
N ASP A 110 5.42 20.69 6.43
CA ASP A 110 6.60 21.54 6.23
C ASP A 110 7.89 20.82 6.65
N ALA A 111 7.85 20.03 7.72
CA ALA A 111 9.01 19.25 8.16
C ALA A 111 9.36 18.14 7.17
N ILE A 112 8.35 17.48 6.61
CA ILE A 112 8.55 16.39 5.63
C ILE A 112 8.98 16.96 4.28
N ALA A 113 8.34 18.02 3.78
CA ALA A 113 8.66 18.65 2.49
C ALA A 113 10.14 19.05 2.37
N ARG A 114 10.76 19.44 3.48
CA ARG A 114 12.18 19.85 3.53
C ARG A 114 13.18 18.71 3.52
N ARG A 115 12.74 17.48 3.81
CA ARG A 115 13.63 16.33 4.06
C ARG A 115 13.32 15.11 3.20
N ALA A 116 12.13 15.06 2.61
CA ALA A 116 11.72 14.00 1.70
C ALA A 116 11.78 14.47 0.24
N PRO A 117 12.12 13.59 -0.71
CA PRO A 117 12.08 13.90 -2.14
C PRO A 117 10.73 14.42 -2.66
N SER A 118 9.63 13.98 -2.06
CA SER A 118 8.28 14.41 -2.43
C SER A 118 7.30 14.16 -1.29
N LEU A 119 6.28 15.01 -1.20
CA LEU A 119 5.12 14.87 -0.30
C LEU A 119 3.94 14.12 -0.93
N LEU A 120 4.02 13.75 -2.21
CA LEU A 120 2.95 13.01 -2.88
C LEU A 120 2.60 11.77 -2.07
N THR A 121 1.35 11.75 -1.60
CA THR A 121 0.80 10.66 -0.81
C THR A 121 0.15 9.66 -1.74
N VAL A 122 0.66 8.43 -1.74
CA VAL A 122 0.21 7.38 -2.63
C VAL A 122 -0.98 6.64 -1.99
N VAL A 123 -2.04 6.43 -2.77
CA VAL A 123 -3.23 5.65 -2.42
C VAL A 123 -3.35 4.52 -3.44
N VAL A 124 -2.98 3.30 -3.05
CA VAL A 124 -2.96 2.14 -3.95
C VAL A 124 -3.66 0.93 -3.37
N VAL A 125 -4.28 0.15 -4.24
CA VAL A 125 -4.86 -1.15 -3.91
C VAL A 125 -3.79 -2.21 -4.16
N SER A 126 -3.17 -2.71 -3.09
CA SER A 126 -1.99 -3.58 -3.19
C SER A 126 -2.27 -4.98 -3.73
N ASN A 127 -3.53 -5.43 -3.61
CA ASN A 127 -4.03 -6.67 -4.20
C ASN A 127 -4.86 -6.41 -5.47
N SER A 128 -4.46 -5.44 -6.30
CA SER A 128 -5.23 -5.00 -7.46
C SER A 128 -5.49 -6.08 -8.52
N ASP A 129 -4.74 -7.19 -8.57
CA ASP A 129 -5.04 -8.28 -9.52
C ASP A 129 -6.38 -8.96 -9.26
N ALA A 130 -6.81 -9.00 -8.00
CA ALA A 130 -8.10 -9.55 -7.58
C ALA A 130 -9.22 -8.51 -7.63
N MET A 131 -8.93 -7.29 -8.10
CA MET A 131 -9.83 -6.15 -8.04
C MET A 131 -9.94 -5.48 -9.41
N THR A 132 -11.05 -4.79 -9.65
CA THR A 132 -11.22 -3.85 -10.75
C THR A 132 -11.34 -2.46 -10.15
N LEU A 133 -10.52 -1.53 -10.63
CA LEU A 133 -10.53 -0.13 -10.23
C LEU A 133 -11.20 0.71 -11.34
N SER A 134 -12.06 1.64 -10.94
CA SER A 134 -12.72 2.61 -11.83
C SER A 134 -12.88 3.97 -11.14
N ASP A 135 -13.27 4.98 -11.91
CA ASP A 135 -13.64 6.31 -11.39
C ASP A 135 -12.53 6.98 -10.56
N CYS A 136 -11.27 6.82 -10.99
CA CYS A 136 -10.14 7.50 -10.36
C CYS A 136 -10.31 9.02 -10.50
N ALA A 137 -10.38 9.73 -9.37
CA ALA A 137 -10.42 11.17 -9.36
C ALA A 137 -9.13 11.78 -9.93
N GLY A 138 -9.28 12.93 -10.59
CA GLY A 138 -8.18 13.79 -11.00
C GLY A 138 -8.52 15.24 -10.67
N GLY A 139 -7.51 16.03 -10.31
CA GLY A 139 -7.72 17.43 -9.91
C GLY A 139 -8.02 17.59 -8.41
N PRO A 140 -8.59 18.74 -8.00
CA PRO A 140 -8.79 19.05 -6.59
C PRO A 140 -9.72 18.07 -5.89
N VAL A 141 -9.31 17.58 -4.71
CA VAL A 141 -10.10 16.71 -3.83
C VAL A 141 -10.12 17.27 -2.41
N GLN A 142 -11.18 16.97 -1.67
CA GLN A 142 -11.37 17.41 -0.29
C GLN A 142 -11.41 16.20 0.65
N ALA A 143 -10.66 16.25 1.75
CA ALA A 143 -10.62 15.17 2.74
C ALA A 143 -12.03 14.76 3.19
N GLY A 144 -12.30 13.45 3.20
CA GLY A 144 -13.59 12.87 3.57
C GLY A 144 -14.65 12.90 2.47
N ALA A 145 -14.45 13.63 1.36
CA ALA A 145 -15.37 13.61 0.23
C ALA A 145 -15.30 12.26 -0.50
N ALA A 146 -16.45 11.69 -0.84
CA ALA A 146 -16.54 10.45 -1.60
C ALA A 146 -16.09 10.63 -3.06
N GLY A 147 -15.78 9.52 -3.73
CA GLY A 147 -15.51 9.52 -5.17
C GLY A 147 -14.04 9.68 -5.54
N LEU A 148 -13.11 9.29 -4.64
CA LEU A 148 -11.69 9.25 -4.97
C LEU A 148 -11.37 8.12 -5.96
N LEU A 149 -11.91 6.93 -5.69
CA LEU A 149 -11.65 5.70 -6.43
C LEU A 149 -12.76 4.69 -6.12
N THR A 150 -13.26 4.00 -7.15
CA THR A 150 -14.19 2.88 -7.00
C THR A 150 -13.43 1.55 -7.16
N ILE A 151 -13.68 0.60 -6.27
CA ILE A 151 -13.06 -0.71 -6.23
C ILE A 151 -14.14 -1.79 -6.20
N ARG A 152 -14.02 -2.75 -7.11
CA ARG A 152 -14.89 -3.92 -7.16
C ARG A 152 -14.06 -5.19 -7.08
N ALA A 153 -14.43 -6.10 -6.20
CA ALA A 153 -13.83 -7.43 -6.19
C ALA A 153 -14.17 -8.16 -7.50
N ASN A 154 -13.15 -8.69 -8.17
CA ASN A 154 -13.34 -9.57 -9.30
C ASN A 154 -14.04 -10.83 -8.75
N GLY A 155 -15.12 -11.26 -9.41
CA GLY A 155 -15.79 -12.51 -9.03
C GLY A 155 -14.75 -13.63 -8.94
N VAL A 156 -14.86 -14.49 -7.93
CA VAL A 156 -13.88 -15.56 -7.69
C VAL A 156 -13.94 -16.54 -8.85
N ASP A 157 -13.09 -16.34 -9.85
CA ASP A 157 -12.61 -17.43 -10.69
C ASP A 157 -11.14 -17.67 -10.36
N GLN A 158 -10.96 -18.76 -9.61
CA GLN A 158 -9.73 -19.47 -9.28
C GLN A 158 -8.76 -18.82 -8.30
N ALA A 159 -9.06 -19.01 -7.02
CA ALA A 159 -8.03 -19.45 -6.09
C ALA A 159 -7.40 -20.74 -6.65
N SER A 160 -6.11 -20.68 -6.99
CA SER A 160 -5.34 -21.84 -7.37
C SER A 160 -5.43 -22.88 -6.25
N ALA A 161 -6.01 -24.04 -6.55
CA ALA A 161 -5.96 -25.22 -5.69
C ALA A 161 -4.49 -25.55 -5.36
N PRO A 162 -4.20 -26.15 -4.19
CA PRO A 162 -2.84 -26.59 -3.89
C PRO A 162 -2.40 -27.60 -4.95
N ALA A 163 -1.48 -27.18 -5.82
CA ALA A 163 -0.91 -28.05 -6.84
C ALA A 163 -0.14 -29.18 -6.14
N ALA A 164 -0.44 -30.42 -6.54
CA ALA A 164 0.34 -31.59 -6.17
C ALA A 164 1.83 -31.38 -6.49
N ALA A 165 2.71 -31.98 -5.70
CA ALA A 165 4.17 -31.84 -5.69
C ALA A 165 4.80 -31.60 -7.08
N ALA A 166 4.91 -30.33 -7.44
CA ALA A 166 5.73 -29.86 -8.55
C ALA A 166 7.20 -29.79 -8.09
N PRO A 167 8.18 -29.91 -8.99
CA PRO A 167 9.57 -29.71 -8.64
C PRO A 167 9.76 -28.30 -8.05
N SER A 168 10.18 -28.25 -6.79
CA SER A 168 10.51 -27.00 -6.09
C SER A 168 12.03 -26.82 -6.08
N CYS A 169 12.49 -25.62 -6.39
CA CYS A 169 13.85 -25.18 -6.05
C CYS A 169 13.77 -24.11 -4.95
N SER A 170 14.79 -24.04 -4.12
CA SER A 170 14.96 -23.00 -3.11
C SER A 170 16.38 -22.47 -3.22
N ASP A 171 16.52 -21.15 -3.09
CA ASP A 171 17.81 -20.48 -2.99
C ASP A 171 17.73 -19.38 -1.93
N SER A 172 18.88 -18.90 -1.47
CA SER A 172 18.98 -17.85 -0.46
C SER A 172 19.65 -16.61 -1.03
N ALA A 173 19.11 -15.43 -0.71
CA ALA A 173 19.68 -14.16 -1.11
C ALA A 173 19.69 -13.18 0.07
N ARG A 174 20.69 -12.30 0.11
CA ARG A 174 20.79 -11.26 1.13
C ARG A 174 20.15 -9.98 0.64
N VAL A 175 19.19 -9.46 1.40
CA VAL A 175 18.61 -8.13 1.15
C VAL A 175 19.61 -7.09 1.67
N ALA A 176 20.34 -6.45 0.76
CA ALA A 176 21.35 -5.44 1.10
C ALA A 176 20.75 -4.07 1.47
N HIS A 177 19.42 -3.92 1.43
CA HIS A 177 18.74 -2.68 1.75
C HIS A 177 18.68 -2.48 3.28
N GLU A 178 19.19 -1.34 3.78
CA GLU A 178 19.28 -1.06 5.23
C GLU A 178 17.94 -1.12 5.97
N GLY A 179 16.83 -0.81 5.28
CA GLY A 179 15.48 -0.89 5.83
C GLY A 179 14.80 -2.26 5.72
N GLY A 180 15.50 -3.30 5.25
CA GLY A 180 14.94 -4.64 5.02
C GLY A 180 13.98 -4.71 3.83
N LEU A 181 13.14 -5.75 3.81
CA LEU A 181 11.99 -5.83 2.90
C LEU A 181 10.88 -4.94 3.47
N HIS A 182 10.81 -3.72 2.99
CA HIS A 182 9.65 -2.86 3.16
C HIS A 182 9.09 -2.56 1.78
N ALA A 183 7.90 -1.96 1.73
CA ALA A 183 7.29 -1.34 0.55
C ALA A 183 8.10 -1.51 -0.76
N ARG A 184 9.10 -0.64 -1.00
CA ARG A 184 9.86 -0.58 -2.27
C ARG A 184 10.65 -1.86 -2.62
N PRO A 185 11.61 -2.34 -1.80
CA PRO A 185 12.29 -3.60 -2.08
C PRO A 185 11.32 -4.80 -2.21
N SER A 186 10.22 -4.81 -1.45
CA SER A 186 9.18 -5.84 -1.58
C SER A 186 8.44 -5.78 -2.93
N ALA A 187 8.12 -4.59 -3.42
CA ALA A 187 7.52 -4.42 -4.74
C ALA A 187 8.47 -4.78 -5.89
N LEU A 188 9.76 -4.51 -5.76
CA LEU A 188 10.77 -4.95 -6.73
C LEU A 188 10.80 -6.48 -6.80
N LEU A 189 10.83 -7.16 -5.64
CA LEU A 189 10.74 -8.61 -5.58
C LEU A 189 9.43 -9.13 -6.18
N GLN A 190 8.30 -8.50 -5.86
CA GLN A 190 6.99 -8.86 -6.42
C GLN A 190 6.97 -8.72 -7.95
N GLY A 191 7.53 -7.62 -8.47
CA GLY A 191 7.64 -7.36 -9.89
C GLY A 191 8.51 -8.39 -10.62
N VAL A 192 9.53 -8.94 -9.95
CA VAL A 192 10.30 -10.08 -10.45
C VAL A 192 9.48 -11.37 -10.36
N ALA A 193 8.85 -11.65 -9.22
CA ALA A 193 8.03 -12.86 -9.00
C ALA A 193 6.86 -12.98 -9.99
N ARG A 194 6.27 -11.86 -10.42
CA ARG A 194 5.21 -11.81 -11.43
C ARG A 194 5.66 -12.24 -12.84
N ARG A 195 6.97 -12.25 -13.13
CA ARG A 195 7.52 -12.69 -14.42
C ARG A 195 7.56 -14.22 -14.56
N PHE A 196 7.40 -14.94 -13.46
CA PHE A 196 7.46 -16.39 -13.41
C PHE A 196 6.05 -16.97 -13.25
N ASP A 197 5.74 -17.97 -14.06
CA ASP A 197 4.52 -18.78 -13.91
C ASP A 197 4.72 -19.89 -12.86
N ALA A 198 5.02 -19.46 -11.62
CA ALA A 198 5.26 -20.35 -10.49
C ALA A 198 4.74 -19.74 -9.19
N GLN A 199 4.55 -20.58 -8.18
CA GLN A 199 4.36 -20.10 -6.81
C GLN A 199 5.73 -19.75 -6.22
N LEU A 200 5.93 -18.50 -5.83
CA LEU A 200 7.14 -18.03 -5.15
C LEU A 200 6.80 -17.68 -3.71
N ASP A 201 7.51 -18.28 -2.77
CA ASP A 201 7.44 -17.96 -1.35
C ASP A 201 8.82 -17.47 -0.87
N ILE A 202 8.81 -16.45 -0.03
CA ILE A 202 9.99 -15.92 0.68
C ILE A 202 9.90 -16.43 2.11
N GLU A 203 11.01 -16.96 2.62
CA GLU A 203 11.16 -17.33 4.01
C GLU A 203 12.23 -16.47 4.67
N PHE A 204 11.91 -15.91 5.83
CA PHE A 204 12.87 -15.18 6.66
C PHE A 204 12.50 -15.36 8.14
N ASN A 205 13.49 -15.64 8.99
CA ASN A 205 13.31 -15.91 10.42
C ASN A 205 12.17 -16.92 10.74
N GLY A 206 12.01 -17.94 9.90
CA GLY A 206 10.97 -18.96 10.06
C GLY A 206 9.55 -18.50 9.69
N GLN A 207 9.39 -17.27 9.19
CA GLN A 207 8.13 -16.79 8.62
C GLN A 207 8.13 -16.95 7.10
N ARG A 208 7.02 -17.45 6.55
CA ARG A 208 6.84 -17.68 5.12
C ARG A 208 5.79 -16.74 4.55
N ALA A 209 6.13 -16.11 3.42
CA ALA A 209 5.33 -15.11 2.76
C ALA A 209 5.24 -15.38 1.26
N ASN A 210 4.07 -15.22 0.65
CA ASN A 210 3.96 -15.30 -0.81
C ASN A 210 4.61 -14.07 -1.44
N ALA A 211 5.59 -14.27 -2.32
CA ALA A 211 6.37 -13.19 -2.96
C ALA A 211 5.54 -12.31 -3.91
N ARG A 212 4.34 -12.78 -4.30
CA ARG A 212 3.36 -11.99 -5.07
C ARG A 212 2.48 -11.12 -4.17
N SER A 213 2.67 -11.12 -2.84
CA SER A 213 1.97 -10.25 -1.89
C SER A 213 2.96 -9.28 -1.24
N VAL A 214 2.70 -7.97 -1.35
CA VAL A 214 3.58 -6.92 -0.79
C VAL A 214 3.65 -6.99 0.74
N HIS A 215 2.54 -7.32 1.40
CA HIS A 215 2.47 -7.29 2.87
C HIS A 215 3.22 -8.41 3.56
N ARG A 216 3.07 -9.66 3.10
CA ARG A 216 3.72 -10.77 3.79
C ARG A 216 5.24 -10.72 3.61
N ALA A 217 5.74 -10.24 2.47
CA ALA A 217 7.16 -10.06 2.24
C ALA A 217 7.76 -8.98 3.18
N ASP A 218 6.98 -7.91 3.45
CA ASP A 218 7.38 -6.85 4.37
C ASP A 218 7.55 -7.34 5.82
N ASP A 219 6.64 -8.19 6.30
CA ASP A 219 6.71 -8.75 7.65
C ASP A 219 7.81 -9.79 7.77
N ALA A 220 8.04 -10.57 6.71
CA ALA A 220 9.13 -11.53 6.68
C ALA A 220 10.48 -10.80 6.85
N GLY A 221 10.77 -9.68 6.18
CA GLY A 221 12.09 -9.03 6.27
C GLY A 221 12.37 -8.15 7.50
N ARG A 222 11.50 -8.16 8.52
CA ARG A 222 11.70 -7.39 9.77
C ARG A 222 12.31 -8.28 10.85
N GLY A 223 13.64 -8.36 10.87
CA GLY A 223 14.40 -8.98 11.96
C GLY A 223 15.90 -8.83 11.78
#